data_AF-A0A382SLQ1-F1
#
_entry.id   AF-A0A382SLQ1-F1
#
_cell.length_a   1.000
_cell.length_b   1.000
_cell.length_c   1.000
_cell.angle_alpha   90.00
_cell.angle_beta   90.00
_cell.angle_gamma   90.00
#
_symmetry.space_group_name_H-M   'P 1'
#
loop_
_entity.id
_entity.type
_entity.pdbx_description
1 polymer ?
#
loop_
_entity_poly.entity_id
_entity_poly.type
_entity_poly.pdbx_seq_one_letter_code
_entity_poly.pdbx_strand_id
1 'polypeptide(L)'
;TARGHIIGLWRQARGQQPVDGGEVISPRLAFAGLAVGYLFLLSWLTASGLSFYVALLLLTGALGAFIGLSRIVAEAGLPGCQTPMVPQAFITRGFGPEVLGLKNMTGLGLSTVWIGETAANMMNAVVHSLKLTTDEDGSGRYRWMPIAMAIAVVVGIAGSVWFTMEMAYTYGGINLHSWYYGGAPRWPFDYMKSVHGAPEPFLPRLGFTSIGAGVMALLLVLRHRFIWWPLHPIGFPIANTYTIVYYGWLSIFLAWLIKSVVLRYGGIAVYRSMQPFFLGLILGEFATACLWVFLDGIYGFEGNMIFNF
;
A
#
# COMPACT_ATOMS: atom_id res chain seq x y z
N THR A 1 -10.11 6.51 20.96
CA THR A 1 -9.79 7.83 20.37
C THR A 1 -10.32 7.97 18.95
N ALA A 2 -10.09 7.05 18.01
CA ALA A 2 -10.56 7.16 16.61
C ALA A 2 -12.09 7.26 16.41
N ARG A 3 -12.90 6.47 17.13
CA ARG A 3 -14.37 6.44 16.97
C ARG A 3 -15.02 7.80 17.24
N GLY A 4 -14.56 8.53 18.26
CA GLY A 4 -15.10 9.85 18.61
C GLY A 4 -14.82 10.88 17.53
N HIS A 5 -13.62 10.84 16.95
CA HIS A 5 -13.21 11.75 15.88
C HIS A 5 -14.03 11.51 14.59
N ILE A 6 -14.19 10.25 14.17
CA ILE A 6 -15.02 9.91 12.98
C ILE A 6 -16.48 10.34 13.18
N ILE A 7 -17.04 10.13 14.37
CA ILE A 7 -18.40 10.59 14.70
C ILE A 7 -18.49 12.12 14.64
N GLY A 8 -17.46 12.82 15.11
CA GLY A 8 -17.35 14.28 14.99
C GLY A 8 -17.38 14.73 13.53
N LEU A 9 -16.53 14.17 12.68
CA LEU A 9 -16.49 14.46 11.24
C LEU A 9 -17.83 14.16 10.56
N TRP A 10 -18.49 13.06 10.92
CA TRP A 10 -19.81 12.73 10.40
C TRP A 10 -20.89 13.75 10.80
N ARG A 11 -20.84 14.24 12.05
CA ARG A 11 -21.74 15.31 12.51
C ARG A 11 -21.49 16.63 11.76
N GLN A 12 -20.23 16.99 11.53
CA GLN A 12 -19.87 18.14 10.70
C GLN A 12 -20.35 17.96 9.26
N ALA A 13 -20.23 16.76 8.70
CA ALA A 13 -20.74 16.45 7.36
C ALA A 13 -22.26 16.65 7.27
N ARG A 14 -23.02 16.27 8.29
CA ARG A 14 -24.48 16.53 8.33
C ARG A 14 -24.85 17.97 8.67
N GLY A 15 -23.89 18.88 8.88
CA GLY A 15 -24.13 20.26 9.29
C GLY A 15 -24.58 20.41 10.74
N GLN A 16 -24.36 19.40 11.58
CA GLN A 16 -24.74 19.42 12.99
C GLN A 16 -23.67 20.10 13.87
N GLN A 17 -22.50 20.38 13.31
CA GLN A 17 -21.39 21.10 13.94
C GLN A 17 -20.70 21.98 12.89
N PRO A 18 -20.10 23.13 13.30
CA PRO A 18 -19.29 23.94 12.41
C PRO A 18 -18.08 23.13 11.89
N VAL A 19 -17.72 23.37 10.64
CA VAL A 19 -16.59 22.72 9.98
C VAL A 19 -15.30 23.28 10.58
N ASP A 20 -14.41 22.40 11.02
CA ASP A 20 -13.10 22.80 11.54
C ASP A 20 -12.21 23.31 10.39
N GLY A 21 -11.51 24.43 10.62
CA GLY A 21 -10.71 25.12 9.60
C GLY A 21 -9.37 24.44 9.30
N GLY A 22 -8.97 23.44 10.09
CA GLY A 22 -7.73 22.68 9.92
C GLY A 22 -7.81 21.54 8.90
N GLU A 23 -9.00 21.19 8.42
CA GLU A 23 -9.18 20.05 7.50
C GLU A 23 -8.89 20.44 6.04
N VAL A 24 -8.11 19.60 5.34
CA VAL A 24 -7.73 19.85 3.94
C VAL A 24 -8.92 19.76 2.99
N ILE A 25 -9.92 18.91 3.32
CA ILE A 25 -11.16 18.73 2.57
C ILE A 25 -12.33 18.84 3.54
N SER A 26 -13.43 19.48 3.11
CA SER A 26 -14.64 19.51 3.92
C SER A 26 -15.14 18.08 4.23
N PRO A 27 -15.56 17.77 5.47
CA PRO A 27 -16.05 16.44 5.83
C PRO A 27 -17.18 15.95 4.91
N ARG A 28 -18.05 16.86 4.44
CA ARG A 28 -19.10 16.58 3.46
C ARG A 28 -18.54 15.98 2.17
N LEU A 29 -17.55 16.64 1.59
CA LEU A 29 -16.96 16.21 0.32
C LEU A 29 -16.17 14.91 0.51
N ALA A 30 -15.52 14.71 1.66
CA ALA A 30 -14.81 13.48 1.96
C ALA A 30 -15.76 12.26 2.04
N PHE A 31 -16.86 12.36 2.79
CA PHE A 31 -17.85 11.27 2.88
C PHE A 31 -18.59 11.05 1.55
N ALA A 32 -18.98 12.12 0.86
CA ALA A 32 -19.65 12.02 -0.43
C ALA A 32 -18.72 11.41 -1.49
N GLY A 33 -17.46 11.85 -1.55
CA GLY A 33 -16.44 11.31 -2.46
C GLY A 33 -16.16 9.83 -2.18
N LEU A 34 -16.05 9.44 -0.90
CA LEU A 34 -15.90 8.03 -0.52
C LEU A 34 -17.12 7.21 -0.96
N ALA A 35 -18.34 7.68 -0.70
CA ALA A 35 -19.56 6.97 -1.06
C ALA A 35 -19.73 6.83 -2.58
N VAL A 36 -19.56 7.94 -3.32
CA VAL A 36 -19.65 7.95 -4.79
C VAL A 36 -18.56 7.09 -5.40
N GLY A 37 -17.31 7.22 -4.94
CA GLY A 37 -16.20 6.40 -5.42
C GLY A 37 -16.40 4.91 -5.14
N TYR A 38 -16.90 4.57 -3.94
CA TYR A 38 -17.21 3.19 -3.58
C TYR A 38 -18.32 2.60 -4.46
N LEU A 39 -19.43 3.33 -4.64
CA LEU A 39 -20.54 2.89 -5.48
C LEU A 39 -20.14 2.79 -6.95
N PHE A 40 -19.33 3.73 -7.45
CA PHE A 40 -18.80 3.70 -8.80
C PHE A 40 -17.93 2.46 -9.03
N LEU A 41 -16.95 2.21 -8.15
CA LEU A 41 -16.08 1.04 -8.26
C LEU A 41 -16.86 -0.26 -8.11
N LEU A 42 -17.81 -0.32 -7.18
CA LEU A 42 -18.66 -1.50 -7.01
C LEU A 42 -19.47 -1.78 -8.29
N SER A 43 -20.09 -0.75 -8.86
CA SER A 43 -20.86 -0.86 -10.09
C SER A 43 -19.96 -1.28 -11.27
N TRP A 44 -18.78 -0.67 -11.39
CA TRP A 44 -17.79 -1.01 -12.41
C TRP A 44 -17.33 -2.46 -12.32
N LEU A 45 -16.99 -2.93 -11.12
CA LEU A 45 -16.57 -4.31 -10.87
C LEU A 45 -17.70 -5.30 -11.18
N THR A 46 -18.95 -4.96 -10.88
CA THR A 46 -20.07 -5.83 -11.26
C THR A 46 -20.33 -5.83 -12.77
N ALA A 47 -20.20 -4.67 -13.41
CA ALA A 47 -20.34 -4.54 -14.86
C ALA A 47 -19.23 -5.26 -15.63
N SER A 48 -18.02 -5.34 -15.08
CA SER A 48 -16.90 -6.11 -15.66
C SER A 48 -17.09 -7.63 -15.52
N GLY A 49 -18.13 -8.07 -14.82
CA GLY A 49 -18.56 -9.47 -14.78
C GLY A 49 -18.41 -10.15 -13.42
N LEU A 50 -17.87 -9.47 -12.40
CA LEU A 50 -17.87 -10.01 -11.04
C LEU A 50 -19.30 -10.07 -10.49
N SER A 51 -19.57 -11.13 -9.72
CA SER A 51 -20.80 -11.23 -8.94
C SER A 51 -20.79 -10.14 -7.86
N PHE A 52 -21.97 -9.57 -7.55
CA PHE A 52 -22.10 -8.47 -6.61
C PHE A 52 -21.41 -8.74 -5.26
N TYR A 53 -21.58 -9.93 -4.70
CA TYR A 53 -20.95 -10.30 -3.42
C TYR A 53 -19.41 -10.36 -3.53
N VAL A 54 -18.86 -10.84 -4.65
CA VAL A 54 -17.40 -10.89 -4.89
C VAL A 54 -16.83 -9.49 -5.00
N ALA A 55 -17.48 -8.63 -5.79
CA ALA A 55 -17.09 -7.23 -5.95
C ALA A 55 -17.13 -6.48 -4.59
N LEU A 56 -18.18 -6.71 -3.80
CA LEU A 56 -18.33 -6.11 -2.47
C LEU A 56 -17.21 -6.55 -1.51
N LEU A 57 -16.93 -7.86 -1.46
CA LEU A 57 -15.86 -8.42 -0.62
C LEU A 57 -14.48 -7.93 -1.07
N LEU A 58 -14.23 -7.88 -2.38
CA LEU A 58 -12.97 -7.42 -2.93
C LEU A 58 -12.71 -5.95 -2.58
N LEU A 59 -13.70 -5.09 -2.81
CA LEU A 59 -13.57 -3.65 -2.58
C LEU A 59 -13.45 -3.32 -1.08
N THR A 60 -14.28 -3.94 -0.24
CA THR A 60 -14.20 -3.77 1.23
C THR A 60 -12.88 -4.30 1.77
N GLY A 61 -12.45 -5.48 1.29
CA GLY A 61 -11.18 -6.09 1.67
C GLY A 61 -9.99 -5.22 1.25
N ALA A 62 -10.02 -4.63 0.05
CA ALA A 62 -8.99 -3.72 -0.44
C ALA A 62 -8.87 -2.46 0.42
N LEU A 63 -10.00 -1.81 0.74
CA LEU A 63 -9.98 -0.66 1.65
C LEU A 63 -9.45 -1.05 3.04
N GLY A 64 -9.88 -2.18 3.59
CA GLY A 64 -9.36 -2.69 4.86
C GLY A 64 -7.86 -2.96 4.83
N ALA A 65 -7.36 -3.58 3.75
CA ALA A 65 -5.95 -3.85 3.55
C ALA A 65 -5.14 -2.54 3.41
N PHE A 66 -5.62 -1.58 2.61
CA PHE A 66 -4.95 -0.29 2.43
C PHE A 66 -4.89 0.50 3.75
N ILE A 67 -5.99 0.56 4.50
CA ILE A 67 -6.03 1.19 5.83
C ILE A 67 -5.08 0.50 6.81
N GLY A 68 -5.11 -0.83 6.85
CA GLY A 68 -4.21 -1.61 7.69
C GLY A 68 -2.74 -1.35 7.35
N LEU A 69 -2.41 -1.31 6.06
CA LEU A 69 -1.06 -1.08 5.55
C LEU A 69 -0.57 0.33 5.89
N SER A 70 -1.37 1.37 5.61
CA SER A 70 -0.99 2.75 5.94
C SER A 70 -0.81 2.95 7.45
N ARG A 71 -1.61 2.26 8.26
CA ARG A 71 -1.42 2.26 9.72
C ARG A 71 -0.12 1.59 10.13
N ILE A 72 0.23 0.45 9.52
CA ILE A 72 1.49 -0.25 9.78
C ILE A 72 2.68 0.65 9.41
N VAL A 73 2.66 1.27 8.22
CA VAL A 73 3.68 2.20 7.75
C VAL A 73 3.83 3.39 8.72
N ALA A 74 2.71 4.02 9.09
CA ALA A 74 2.70 5.15 10.00
C ALA A 74 3.17 4.81 11.42
N GLU A 75 2.78 3.64 11.96
CA GLU A 75 3.18 3.21 13.31
C GLU A 75 4.63 2.68 13.36
N ALA A 76 5.09 1.99 12.31
CA ALA A 76 6.42 1.39 12.25
C ALA A 76 7.51 2.35 11.74
N GLY A 77 7.13 3.44 11.07
CA GLY A 77 8.08 4.36 10.45
C GLY A 77 8.83 3.75 9.26
N LEU A 78 8.20 2.77 8.60
CA LEU A 78 8.74 2.15 7.38
C LEU A 78 8.43 3.06 6.17
N PRO A 79 9.28 3.10 5.13
CA PRO A 79 9.00 3.88 3.91
C PRO A 79 7.83 3.30 3.10
N GLY A 80 7.59 1.99 3.23
CA GLY A 80 6.49 1.26 2.62
C GLY A 80 6.51 -0.19 3.09
N CYS A 81 5.42 -0.91 2.86
CA CYS A 81 5.36 -2.35 3.08
C CYS A 81 4.34 -2.95 2.12
N GLN A 82 4.50 -4.23 1.79
CA GLN A 82 3.53 -4.98 1.00
C GLN A 82 2.49 -5.64 1.90
N THR A 83 1.31 -5.91 1.34
CA THR A 83 0.32 -6.75 2.00
C THR A 83 0.77 -8.21 1.92
N PRO A 84 0.75 -8.98 3.02
CA PRO A 84 1.11 -10.40 2.99
C PRO A 84 0.15 -11.22 2.13
N MET A 85 -1.11 -10.78 2.07
CA MET A 85 -2.14 -11.39 1.26
C MET A 85 -3.06 -10.30 0.75
N VAL A 86 -3.09 -10.16 -0.57
CA VAL A 86 -4.03 -9.27 -1.25
C VAL A 86 -5.46 -9.82 -1.17
N PRO A 87 -6.48 -8.97 -1.04
CA PRO A 87 -7.89 -9.39 -0.92
C PRO A 87 -8.36 -10.34 -2.02
N GLN A 88 -7.88 -10.14 -3.25
CA GLN A 88 -8.16 -11.05 -4.37
C GLN A 88 -7.68 -12.48 -4.10
N ALA A 89 -6.46 -12.65 -3.59
CA ALA A 89 -5.91 -13.98 -3.27
C ALA A 89 -6.67 -14.61 -2.11
N PHE A 90 -7.09 -13.81 -1.12
CA PHE A 90 -7.94 -14.28 -0.04
C PHE A 90 -9.30 -14.78 -0.54
N ILE A 91 -9.96 -14.06 -1.44
CA ILE A 91 -11.24 -14.48 -2.01
C ILE A 91 -11.07 -15.72 -2.88
N THR A 92 -10.10 -15.71 -3.81
CA THR A 92 -9.83 -16.83 -4.72
C THR A 92 -9.48 -18.11 -3.96
N ARG A 93 -8.56 -18.03 -2.99
CA ARG A 93 -8.16 -19.19 -2.18
C ARG A 93 -9.15 -19.53 -1.07
N GLY A 94 -9.95 -18.58 -0.62
CA GLY A 94 -10.96 -18.79 0.43
C GLY A 94 -12.17 -19.55 -0.09
N PHE A 95 -12.81 -19.05 -1.16
CA PHE A 95 -13.99 -19.70 -1.74
C PHE A 95 -13.63 -20.82 -2.73
N GLY A 96 -12.48 -20.71 -3.38
CA GLY A 96 -12.03 -21.69 -4.37
C GLY A 96 -12.75 -21.58 -5.73
N PRO A 97 -12.24 -22.33 -6.73
CA PRO A 97 -12.75 -22.27 -8.10
C PRO A 97 -14.19 -22.80 -8.25
N GLU A 98 -14.59 -23.76 -7.42
CA GLU A 98 -15.91 -24.40 -7.48
C GLU A 98 -17.05 -23.41 -7.17
N VAL A 99 -16.86 -22.57 -6.15
CA VAL A 99 -17.86 -21.59 -5.70
C VAL A 99 -17.81 -20.32 -6.57
N LEU A 100 -16.61 -19.87 -6.94
CA LEU A 100 -16.45 -18.64 -7.70
C LEU A 100 -16.81 -18.83 -9.17
N GLY A 101 -16.52 -19.99 -9.75
CA GLY A 101 -16.61 -20.21 -11.19
C GLY A 101 -15.61 -19.37 -11.99
N LEU A 102 -15.41 -19.74 -13.26
CA LEU A 102 -14.41 -19.12 -14.13
C LEU A 102 -14.62 -17.61 -14.30
N LYS A 103 -15.87 -17.16 -14.42
CA LYS A 103 -16.20 -15.73 -14.61
C LYS A 103 -15.67 -14.85 -13.48
N ASN A 104 -15.92 -15.24 -12.21
CA ASN A 104 -15.42 -14.47 -11.07
C ASN A 104 -13.89 -14.60 -10.94
N MET A 105 -13.31 -15.76 -11.22
CA MET A 105 -11.86 -15.94 -11.18
C MET A 105 -11.13 -15.06 -12.20
N THR A 106 -11.64 -14.96 -13.43
CA THR A 106 -11.07 -14.07 -14.45
C THR A 106 -11.18 -12.61 -14.01
N GLY A 107 -12.33 -12.18 -13.48
CA GLY A 107 -12.50 -10.81 -12.96
C GLY A 107 -11.57 -10.50 -11.78
N LEU A 108 -11.38 -11.46 -10.86
CA LEU A 108 -10.44 -11.34 -9.75
C LEU A 108 -9.00 -11.29 -10.25
N GLY A 109 -8.65 -12.06 -11.28
CA GLY A 109 -7.34 -11.99 -11.94
C GLY A 109 -7.07 -10.58 -12.46
N LEU A 110 -7.99 -10.01 -13.25
CA LEU A 110 -7.87 -8.65 -13.78
C LEU A 110 -7.77 -7.57 -12.67
N SER A 111 -8.35 -7.82 -11.49
CA SER A 111 -8.21 -6.89 -10.35
C SER A 111 -6.79 -6.78 -9.79
N THR A 112 -5.89 -7.71 -10.17
CA THR A 112 -4.48 -7.67 -9.78
C THR A 112 -3.77 -6.42 -10.29
N VAL A 113 -4.25 -5.82 -11.39
CA VAL A 113 -3.61 -4.63 -11.97
C VAL A 113 -3.58 -3.46 -10.99
N TRP A 114 -4.59 -3.31 -10.11
CA TRP A 114 -4.69 -2.17 -9.20
C TRP A 114 -4.58 -2.55 -7.71
N ILE A 115 -4.74 -3.83 -7.34
CA ILE A 115 -4.54 -4.32 -5.96
C ILE A 115 -3.26 -5.16 -5.81
N GLY A 116 -2.70 -5.69 -6.90
CA GLY A 116 -1.65 -6.70 -6.87
C GLY A 116 -0.33 -6.21 -6.30
N GLU A 117 0.10 -5.02 -6.71
CA GLU A 117 1.30 -4.38 -6.16
C GLU A 117 0.89 -3.42 -5.03
N THR A 118 1.34 -3.72 -3.81
CA THR A 118 0.94 -2.96 -2.62
C THR A 118 2.09 -2.22 -1.96
N ALA A 119 3.34 -2.43 -2.40
CA ALA A 119 4.50 -1.69 -1.88
C ALA A 119 4.34 -0.18 -2.10
N ALA A 120 3.86 0.20 -3.30
CA ALA A 120 3.59 1.58 -3.71
C ALA A 120 2.11 1.97 -3.49
N ASN A 121 1.54 1.65 -2.32
CA ASN A 121 0.15 2.01 -2.05
C ASN A 121 -0.02 3.53 -1.99
N MET A 122 -0.84 4.05 -2.91
CA MET A 122 -1.13 5.47 -3.07
C MET A 122 -1.70 6.11 -1.78
N MET A 123 -2.36 5.32 -0.94
CA MET A 123 -2.85 5.80 0.35
C MET A 123 -1.73 6.16 1.33
N ASN A 124 -0.60 5.45 1.30
CA ASN A 124 0.58 5.79 2.11
C ASN A 124 1.13 7.15 1.69
N ALA A 125 1.28 7.36 0.38
CA ALA A 125 1.73 8.64 -0.16
C ALA A 125 0.81 9.78 0.27
N VAL A 126 -0.52 9.58 0.19
CA VAL A 126 -1.52 10.55 0.66
C VAL A 126 -1.34 10.89 2.15
N VAL A 127 -1.19 9.88 3.02
CA VAL A 127 -1.03 10.10 4.46
C VAL A 127 0.26 10.86 4.77
N HIS A 128 1.38 10.51 4.14
CA HIS A 128 2.64 11.23 4.32
C HIS A 128 2.57 12.66 3.79
N SER A 129 1.96 12.86 2.62
CA SER A 129 1.73 14.20 2.05
C SER A 129 0.87 15.06 2.97
N LEU A 130 -0.24 14.52 3.51
CA LEU A 130 -1.10 15.25 4.44
C LEU A 130 -0.35 15.61 5.72
N LYS A 131 0.47 14.69 6.27
CA LYS A 131 1.25 14.95 7.48
C LYS A 131 2.23 16.12 7.31
N LEU A 132 2.93 16.18 6.16
CA LEU A 132 3.83 17.29 5.83
C LEU A 132 3.10 18.64 5.78
N THR A 133 1.83 18.64 5.41
CA THR A 133 1.03 19.88 5.31
C THR A 133 0.35 20.33 6.60
N THR A 134 0.16 19.43 7.57
CA THR A 134 -0.49 19.75 8.86
C THR A 134 0.43 20.36 9.91
N ASP A 135 1.76 20.21 9.78
CA ASP A 135 2.71 20.66 10.80
C ASP A 135 3.16 22.14 10.60
N GLU A 136 2.76 22.79 9.50
CA GLU A 136 3.02 24.20 9.23
C GLU A 136 1.74 25.04 9.44
N ASP A 137 1.89 26.18 10.13
CA ASP A 137 0.83 27.10 10.56
C ASP A 137 -0.33 27.24 9.56
N GLY A 138 -1.56 27.22 10.09
CA GLY A 138 -2.88 27.10 9.43
C GLY A 138 -3.24 28.18 8.39
N SER A 139 -2.37 28.38 7.42
CA SER A 139 -2.39 29.43 6.40
C SER A 139 -3.35 29.15 5.25
N GLY A 140 -4.14 28.08 5.31
CA GLY A 140 -5.06 27.69 4.23
C GLY A 140 -4.38 27.44 2.88
N ARG A 141 -3.04 27.37 2.85
CA ARG A 141 -2.19 27.17 1.66
C ARG A 141 -2.44 25.80 1.00
N TYR A 142 -2.88 24.82 1.77
CA TYR A 142 -3.05 23.44 1.32
C TYR A 142 -4.45 23.10 0.79
N ARG A 143 -5.35 24.08 0.64
CA ARG A 143 -6.68 23.88 0.05
C ARG A 143 -6.64 23.31 -1.38
N TRP A 144 -5.55 23.55 -2.11
CA TRP A 144 -5.32 23.04 -3.46
C TRP A 144 -4.64 21.68 -3.49
N MET A 145 -4.18 21.16 -2.34
CA MET A 145 -3.46 19.89 -2.24
C MET A 145 -4.27 18.71 -2.80
N PRO A 146 -5.57 18.54 -2.50
CA PRO A 146 -6.36 17.44 -3.07
C PRO A 146 -6.44 17.50 -4.60
N ILE A 147 -6.52 18.71 -5.15
CA ILE A 147 -6.58 18.94 -6.59
C ILE A 147 -5.22 18.64 -7.23
N ALA A 148 -4.12 19.09 -6.61
CA ALA A 148 -2.77 18.77 -7.06
C ALA A 148 -2.52 17.25 -7.06
N MET A 149 -2.98 16.53 -6.02
CA MET A 149 -2.90 15.07 -5.94
C MET A 149 -3.73 14.40 -7.03
N ALA A 150 -4.96 14.87 -7.27
CA ALA A 150 -5.81 14.34 -8.34
C ALA A 150 -5.17 14.55 -9.73
N ILE A 151 -4.62 15.73 -9.99
CA ILE A 151 -3.88 16.03 -11.24
C ILE A 151 -2.65 15.12 -11.36
N ALA A 152 -1.88 14.96 -10.28
CA ALA A 152 -0.70 14.08 -10.28
C ALA A 152 -1.06 12.63 -10.61
N VAL A 153 -2.18 12.11 -10.10
CA VAL A 153 -2.68 10.77 -10.45
C VAL A 153 -3.03 10.68 -11.93
N VAL A 154 -3.76 11.66 -12.47
CA VAL A 154 -4.17 11.66 -13.89
C VAL A 154 -2.95 11.75 -14.81
N VAL A 155 -2.03 12.67 -14.54
CA VAL A 155 -0.80 12.86 -15.32
C VAL A 155 0.09 11.62 -15.21
N GLY A 156 0.22 11.04 -14.01
CA GLY A 156 1.00 9.83 -13.78
C GLY A 156 0.45 8.63 -14.56
N ILE A 157 -0.87 8.41 -14.52
CA ILE A 157 -1.51 7.33 -15.29
C ILE A 157 -1.36 7.57 -16.80
N ALA A 158 -1.67 8.78 -17.29
CA ALA A 158 -1.59 9.10 -18.71
C ALA A 158 -0.15 8.97 -19.24
N GLY A 159 0.82 9.52 -18.50
CA GLY A 159 2.24 9.44 -18.83
C GLY A 159 2.77 8.00 -18.78
N SER A 160 2.36 7.22 -17.78
CA SER A 160 2.74 5.81 -17.69
C SER A 160 2.18 5.01 -18.86
N VAL A 161 0.90 5.16 -19.19
CA VAL A 161 0.28 4.44 -20.33
C VAL A 161 0.95 4.85 -21.64
N TRP A 162 1.16 6.15 -21.86
CA TRP A 162 1.84 6.67 -23.04
C TRP A 162 3.23 6.04 -23.20
N PHE A 163 4.07 6.19 -22.17
CA PHE A 163 5.48 5.77 -22.24
C PHE A 163 5.61 4.25 -22.35
N THR A 164 4.82 3.48 -21.60
CA THR A 164 4.82 2.02 -21.70
C THR A 164 4.41 1.55 -23.09
N MET A 165 3.39 2.17 -23.70
CA MET A 165 2.97 1.82 -25.06
C MET A 165 4.05 2.21 -26.08
N GLU A 166 4.56 3.43 -26.03
CA GLU A 166 5.61 3.92 -26.94
C GLU A 166 6.85 3.02 -26.92
N MET A 167 7.34 2.67 -25.72
CA MET A 167 8.48 1.77 -25.56
C MET A 167 8.17 0.38 -26.11
N ALA A 168 6.99 -0.18 -25.80
CA ALA A 168 6.60 -1.51 -26.27
C ALA A 168 6.47 -1.59 -27.80
N TYR A 169 5.99 -0.53 -28.45
CA TYR A 169 5.87 -0.46 -29.92
C TYR A 169 7.20 -0.19 -30.61
N THR A 170 8.07 0.63 -30.01
CA THR A 170 9.36 1.03 -30.62
C THR A 170 10.40 -0.09 -30.55
N TYR A 171 10.55 -0.69 -29.36
CA TYR A 171 11.61 -1.68 -29.10
C TYR A 171 11.10 -3.11 -29.09
N GLY A 172 9.78 -3.31 -29.13
CA GLY A 172 9.14 -4.59 -28.88
C GLY A 172 9.15 -4.91 -27.38
N GLY A 173 7.97 -5.01 -26.76
CA GLY A 173 7.86 -5.26 -25.32
C GLY A 173 8.61 -6.50 -24.81
N ILE A 174 8.85 -7.50 -25.68
CA ILE A 174 9.64 -8.69 -25.35
C ILE A 174 11.13 -8.43 -25.12
N ASN A 175 11.67 -7.36 -25.71
CA ASN A 175 13.06 -6.94 -25.56
C ASN A 175 13.27 -6.00 -24.36
N LEU A 176 12.18 -5.55 -23.72
CA LEU A 176 12.23 -4.70 -22.53
C LEU A 176 12.31 -5.56 -21.25
N HIS A 177 12.27 -4.89 -20.10
CA HIS A 177 12.39 -5.57 -18.80
C HIS A 177 11.39 -6.72 -18.65
N SER A 178 11.92 -7.93 -18.46
CA SER A 178 11.16 -9.20 -18.55
C SER A 178 10.00 -9.26 -17.56
N TRP A 179 10.17 -8.71 -16.36
CA TRP A 179 9.09 -8.65 -15.37
C TRP A 179 7.98 -7.69 -15.76
N TYR A 180 8.29 -6.45 -16.21
CA TYR A 180 7.24 -5.44 -16.41
C TYR A 180 6.45 -5.65 -17.70
N TYR A 181 7.08 -6.16 -18.75
CA TYR A 181 6.44 -6.35 -20.06
C TYR A 181 6.03 -7.81 -20.33
N GLY A 182 6.56 -8.77 -19.57
CA GLY A 182 6.26 -10.20 -19.72
C GLY A 182 5.61 -10.82 -18.48
N GLY A 183 6.31 -10.76 -17.34
CA GLY A 183 5.90 -11.39 -16.08
C GLY A 183 4.61 -10.82 -15.51
N ALA A 184 4.61 -9.54 -15.15
CA ALA A 184 3.51 -8.85 -14.48
C ALA A 184 2.20 -8.86 -15.28
N PRO A 185 2.17 -8.69 -16.62
CA PRO A 185 0.92 -8.79 -17.38
C PRO A 185 0.34 -10.22 -17.43
N ARG A 186 1.20 -11.25 -17.37
CA ARG A 186 0.78 -12.67 -17.43
C ARG A 186 0.46 -13.25 -16.06
N TRP A 187 1.13 -12.75 -15.01
CA TRP A 187 1.04 -13.25 -13.65
C TRP A 187 -0.40 -13.44 -13.14
N PRO A 188 -1.35 -12.51 -13.35
CA PRO A 188 -2.71 -12.69 -12.86
C PRO A 188 -3.42 -13.89 -13.49
N PHE A 189 -3.18 -14.13 -14.78
CA PHE A 189 -3.78 -15.24 -15.51
C PHE A 189 -3.12 -16.56 -15.13
N ASP A 190 -1.79 -16.58 -15.02
CA ASP A 190 -1.04 -17.76 -14.59
C ASP A 190 -1.39 -18.16 -13.16
N TYR A 191 -1.55 -17.17 -12.27
CA TYR A 191 -2.00 -17.39 -10.90
C TYR A 191 -3.41 -18.00 -10.87
N MET A 192 -4.39 -17.42 -11.58
CA MET A 192 -5.75 -17.97 -11.61
C MET A 192 -5.80 -19.36 -12.25
N LYS A 193 -5.01 -19.60 -13.30
CA LYS A 193 -4.84 -20.92 -13.91
C LYS A 193 -4.26 -21.93 -12.93
N SER A 194 -3.26 -21.55 -12.15
CA SER A 194 -2.63 -22.43 -11.16
C SER A 194 -3.63 -22.85 -10.07
N VAL A 195 -4.42 -21.89 -9.54
CA VAL A 195 -5.41 -22.15 -8.50
C VAL A 195 -6.59 -22.97 -9.02
N HIS A 196 -6.97 -22.76 -10.29
CA HIS A 196 -8.03 -23.55 -10.93
C HIS A 196 -7.58 -24.97 -11.25
N GLY A 197 -6.36 -25.15 -11.77
CA GLY A 197 -5.84 -26.44 -12.23
C GLY A 197 -5.43 -27.39 -11.10
N ALA A 198 -5.09 -26.86 -9.93
CA ALA A 198 -4.75 -27.64 -8.74
C ALA A 198 -5.40 -27.01 -7.49
N PRO A 199 -6.73 -27.17 -7.31
CA PRO A 199 -7.40 -26.61 -6.15
C PRO A 199 -6.90 -27.30 -4.87
N GLU A 200 -6.36 -26.50 -3.95
CA GLU A 200 -5.96 -26.99 -2.63
C GLU A 200 -7.20 -27.49 -1.84
N PRO A 201 -7.07 -28.39 -0.85
CA PRO A 201 -8.22 -28.80 -0.03
C PRO A 201 -8.75 -27.66 0.86
N PHE A 202 -10.07 -27.53 1.02
CA PHE A 202 -10.67 -26.40 1.76
C PHE A 202 -10.34 -26.41 3.27
N LEU A 203 -10.44 -27.57 3.93
CA LEU A 203 -10.25 -27.66 5.39
C LEU A 203 -8.85 -27.21 5.87
N PRO A 204 -7.73 -27.68 5.30
CA PRO A 204 -6.41 -27.22 5.70
C PRO A 204 -6.22 -25.71 5.51
N ARG A 205 -6.68 -25.16 4.39
CA ARG A 205 -6.63 -23.71 4.11
C ARG A 205 -7.36 -22.90 5.17
N LEU A 206 -8.60 -23.31 5.50
CA LEU A 206 -9.39 -22.66 6.54
C LEU A 206 -8.72 -22.79 7.91
N GLY A 207 -8.13 -23.96 8.21
CA GLY A 207 -7.37 -24.22 9.43
C GLY A 207 -6.22 -23.22 9.60
N PHE A 208 -5.32 -23.10 8.62
CA PHE A 208 -4.19 -22.17 8.70
C PHE A 208 -4.63 -20.71 8.76
N THR A 209 -5.65 -20.33 7.98
CA THR A 209 -6.21 -18.97 8.01
C THR A 209 -6.78 -18.64 9.39
N SER A 210 -7.51 -19.59 10.00
CA SER A 210 -8.11 -19.43 11.34
C SER A 210 -7.04 -19.39 12.42
N ILE A 211 -5.96 -20.17 12.30
CA ILE A 211 -4.81 -20.11 13.21
C ILE A 211 -4.15 -18.74 13.12
N GLY A 212 -3.85 -18.24 11.92
CA GLY A 212 -3.27 -16.92 11.73
C GLY A 212 -4.15 -15.80 12.30
N ALA A 213 -5.46 -15.85 12.05
CA ALA A 213 -6.43 -14.92 12.61
C ALA A 213 -6.49 -15.00 14.14
N GLY A 214 -6.47 -16.22 14.70
CA GLY A 214 -6.48 -16.45 16.15
C GLY A 214 -5.22 -15.94 16.84
N VAL A 215 -4.04 -16.19 16.26
CA VAL A 215 -2.76 -15.66 16.76
C VAL A 215 -2.76 -14.14 16.72
N MET A 216 -3.19 -13.54 15.61
CA MET A 216 -3.27 -12.08 15.51
C MET A 216 -4.26 -11.48 16.52
N ALA A 217 -5.44 -12.09 16.69
CA ALA A 217 -6.43 -11.67 17.68
C ALA A 217 -5.87 -11.78 19.10
N LEU A 218 -5.17 -12.87 19.42
CA LEU A 218 -4.50 -13.06 20.71
C LEU A 218 -3.46 -11.96 20.95
N LEU A 219 -2.58 -11.68 19.98
CA LEU A 219 -1.58 -10.62 20.09
C LEU A 219 -2.21 -9.24 20.33
N LEU A 220 -3.32 -8.94 19.64
CA LEU A 220 -4.06 -7.70 19.83
C LEU A 220 -4.69 -7.61 21.23
N VAL A 221 -5.32 -8.69 21.71
CA VAL A 221 -5.91 -8.76 23.05
C VAL A 221 -4.84 -8.61 24.13
N LEU A 222 -3.72 -9.33 23.99
CA LEU A 222 -2.60 -9.24 24.94
C LEU A 222 -2.03 -7.83 25.00
N ARG A 223 -1.81 -7.18 23.85
CA ARG A 223 -1.33 -5.78 23.82
C ARG A 223 -2.34 -4.80 24.40
N HIS A 224 -3.64 -5.02 24.21
CA HIS A 224 -4.67 -4.15 24.78
C HIS A 224 -4.86 -4.35 26.29
N ARG A 225 -4.67 -5.57 26.81
CA ARG A 225 -4.88 -5.90 28.22
C ARG A 225 -3.63 -5.68 29.07
N PHE A 226 -2.45 -5.96 28.53
CA PHE A 226 -1.16 -5.89 29.20
C PHE A 226 -0.28 -4.81 28.58
N ILE A 227 -0.19 -3.66 29.25
CA ILE A 227 0.61 -2.51 28.80
C ILE A 227 2.11 -2.86 28.73
N TRP A 228 2.56 -3.81 29.56
CA TRP A 228 3.96 -4.26 29.61
C TRP A 228 4.32 -5.31 28.55
N TRP A 229 3.39 -5.72 27.69
CA TRP A 229 3.64 -6.76 26.69
C TRP A 229 4.68 -6.28 25.66
N PRO A 230 5.82 -6.98 25.50
CA PRO A 230 6.95 -6.49 24.72
C PRO A 230 6.78 -6.67 23.21
N LEU A 231 5.93 -7.61 22.78
CA LEU A 231 5.79 -7.95 21.36
C LEU A 231 4.76 -7.06 20.68
N HIS A 232 5.22 -6.29 19.68
CA HIS A 232 4.34 -5.48 18.85
C HIS A 232 3.68 -6.34 17.76
N PRO A 233 2.33 -6.35 17.64
CA PRO A 233 1.62 -7.21 16.68
C PRO A 233 1.85 -6.83 15.22
N ILE A 234 2.38 -5.63 14.95
CA ILE A 234 2.61 -5.13 13.57
C ILE A 234 3.54 -6.04 12.77
N GLY A 235 4.57 -6.61 13.40
CA GLY A 235 5.56 -7.41 12.68
C GLY A 235 4.96 -8.70 12.12
N PHE A 236 3.97 -9.28 12.80
CA PHE A 236 3.37 -10.56 12.45
C PHE A 236 2.80 -10.61 11.01
N PRO A 237 1.94 -9.66 10.57
CA PRO A 237 1.42 -9.68 9.21
C PRO A 237 2.48 -9.35 8.15
N ILE A 238 3.50 -8.53 8.41
CA ILE A 238 4.44 -8.09 7.36
C ILE A 238 5.72 -8.93 7.28
N ALA A 239 6.00 -9.78 8.27
CA ALA A 239 7.25 -10.51 8.42
C ALA A 239 7.64 -11.36 7.20
N ASN A 240 6.64 -11.91 6.48
CA ASN A 240 6.85 -12.79 5.33
C ASN A 240 6.58 -12.12 3.98
N THR A 241 6.59 -10.79 3.94
CA THR A 241 6.44 -10.05 2.68
C THR A 241 7.78 -9.99 1.94
N TYR A 242 7.74 -9.96 0.60
CA TYR A 242 8.94 -10.00 -0.24
C TYR A 242 9.94 -8.91 0.17
N THR A 243 9.49 -7.66 0.25
CA THR A 243 10.34 -6.52 0.62
C THR A 243 11.01 -6.69 1.99
N ILE A 244 10.28 -7.21 2.98
CA ILE A 244 10.82 -7.37 4.34
C ILE A 244 11.82 -8.52 4.40
N VAL A 245 11.49 -9.66 3.76
CA VAL A 245 12.33 -10.86 3.77
C VAL A 245 13.66 -10.62 3.05
N TYR A 246 13.64 -10.00 1.87
CA TYR A 246 14.84 -9.85 1.04
C TYR A 246 15.65 -8.59 1.35
N TYR A 247 15.01 -7.50 1.78
CA TYR A 247 15.68 -6.19 1.91
C TYR A 247 15.51 -5.52 3.29
N GLY A 248 14.44 -5.85 4.02
CA GLY A 248 14.03 -5.09 5.21
C GLY A 248 14.59 -5.56 6.55
N TRP A 249 14.77 -6.87 6.77
CA TRP A 249 15.08 -7.40 8.11
C TRP A 249 16.36 -6.82 8.72
N LEU A 250 17.47 -6.84 7.97
CA LEU A 250 18.74 -6.31 8.45
C LEU A 250 18.66 -4.80 8.70
N SER A 251 18.01 -4.07 7.79
CA SER A 251 17.83 -2.61 7.88
C SER A 251 16.99 -2.22 9.11
N ILE A 252 15.90 -2.94 9.37
CA ILE A 252 15.06 -2.74 10.56
C ILE A 252 15.84 -3.05 11.84
N PHE A 253 16.62 -4.14 11.85
CA PHE A 253 17.46 -4.50 12.98
C PHE A 253 18.53 -3.43 13.26
N LEU A 254 19.24 -2.97 12.22
CA LEU A 254 20.24 -1.91 12.34
C LEU A 254 19.61 -0.59 12.81
N ALA A 255 18.47 -0.20 12.26
CA ALA A 255 17.74 0.98 12.70
C ALA A 255 17.36 0.90 14.19
N TRP A 256 16.84 -0.26 14.63
CA TRP A 256 16.54 -0.49 16.05
C TRP A 256 17.79 -0.46 16.93
N LEU A 257 18.87 -1.13 16.52
CA LEU A 257 20.13 -1.20 17.27
C LEU A 257 20.74 0.20 17.43
N ILE A 258 20.92 0.91 16.31
CA ILE A 258 21.52 2.25 16.31
C ILE A 258 20.64 3.21 17.11
N LYS A 259 19.32 3.22 16.89
CA LYS A 259 18.39 4.07 17.66
C LYS A 259 18.45 3.76 19.15
N SER A 260 18.51 2.50 19.53
CA SER A 260 18.59 2.07 20.93
C SER A 260 19.89 2.53 21.59
N VAL A 261 21.03 2.40 20.89
CA VAL A 261 22.33 2.88 21.36
C VAL A 261 22.33 4.40 21.50
N VAL A 262 21.89 5.12 20.47
CA VAL A 262 21.86 6.59 20.46
C VAL A 262 20.97 7.13 21.58
N LEU A 263 19.77 6.58 21.77
CA LEU A 263 18.87 7.01 22.84
C LEU A 263 19.37 6.63 24.22
N ARG A 264 20.01 5.46 24.38
CA ARG A 264 20.50 4.98 25.68
C ARG A 264 21.73 5.75 26.17
N TYR A 265 22.66 6.07 25.27
CA TYR A 265 23.94 6.71 25.64
C TYR A 265 23.99 8.22 25.35
N GLY A 266 23.31 8.69 24.30
CA GLY A 266 23.32 10.09 23.89
C GLY A 266 22.04 10.87 24.25
N GLY A 267 20.97 10.18 24.61
CA GLY A 267 19.68 10.80 24.90
C GLY A 267 19.02 11.48 23.69
N ILE A 268 17.99 12.27 23.95
CA ILE A 268 17.16 12.89 22.89
C ILE A 268 17.92 13.96 22.09
N ALA A 269 18.89 14.65 22.72
CA ALA A 269 19.66 15.71 22.08
C ALA A 269 20.55 15.16 20.96
N VAL A 270 21.30 14.09 21.24
CA VAL A 270 22.13 13.40 20.24
C VAL A 270 21.27 12.77 19.16
N TYR A 271 20.12 12.19 19.54
CA TYR A 271 19.17 11.67 18.54
C TYR A 271 18.75 12.75 17.53
N ARG A 272 18.38 13.96 17.99
CA ARG A 272 18.02 15.08 17.11
C ARG A 272 19.21 15.57 16.28
N SER A 273 20.41 15.63 16.85
CA SER A 273 21.60 16.06 16.09
C SER A 273 22.03 15.04 15.02
N MET A 274 21.68 13.76 15.17
CA MET A 274 21.94 12.72 14.18
C MET A 274 20.87 12.62 13.09
N GLN A 275 19.69 13.24 13.23
CA GLN A 275 18.64 13.20 12.20
C GLN A 275 19.13 13.64 10.81
N PRO A 276 19.90 14.75 10.65
CA PRO A 276 20.42 15.17 9.35
C PRO A 276 21.34 14.12 8.71
N PHE A 277 22.09 13.35 9.49
CA PHE A 277 22.94 12.27 8.96
C PHE A 277 22.12 11.16 8.30
N PHE A 278 21.06 10.68 8.98
CA PHE A 278 20.20 9.64 8.40
C PHE A 278 19.39 10.14 7.20
N LEU A 279 18.92 11.39 7.24
CA LEU A 279 18.32 12.02 6.06
C LEU A 279 19.34 12.15 4.92
N GLY A 280 20.59 12.43 5.24
CA GLY A 280 21.71 12.45 4.29
C GLY A 280 21.99 11.08 3.66
N LEU A 281 21.87 9.98 4.41
CA LEU A 281 21.99 8.62 3.83
C LEU A 281 20.90 8.34 2.79
N ILE A 282 19.66 8.70 3.11
CA ILE A 282 18.52 8.56 2.19
C ILE A 282 18.76 9.42 0.93
N LEU A 283 19.13 10.69 1.11
CA LEU A 283 19.45 11.59 0.01
C LEU A 283 20.63 11.09 -0.82
N GLY A 284 21.63 10.48 -0.19
CA GLY A 284 22.80 9.90 -0.87
C GLY A 284 22.43 8.75 -1.80
N GLU A 285 21.53 7.87 -1.37
CA GLU A 285 20.99 6.80 -2.21
C GLU A 285 20.30 7.36 -3.47
N PHE A 286 19.38 8.31 -3.28
CA PHE A 286 18.70 8.97 -4.41
C PHE A 286 19.66 9.74 -5.32
N ALA A 287 20.62 10.48 -4.75
CA ALA A 287 21.60 11.23 -5.52
C ALA A 287 22.49 10.31 -6.36
N THR A 288 22.90 9.17 -5.80
CA THR A 288 23.70 8.16 -6.50
C THR A 288 22.89 7.53 -7.64
N ALA A 289 21.63 7.17 -7.40
CA ALA A 289 20.76 6.63 -8.44
C ALA A 289 20.54 7.64 -9.57
N CYS A 290 20.22 8.90 -9.25
CA CYS A 290 20.11 9.97 -10.23
C CYS A 290 21.40 10.16 -11.03
N LEU A 291 22.56 10.17 -10.37
CA LEU A 291 23.86 10.31 -11.02
C LEU A 291 24.06 9.21 -12.08
N TRP A 292 23.79 7.95 -11.74
CA TRP A 292 23.92 6.83 -12.68
C TRP A 292 22.94 6.92 -13.84
N VAL A 293 21.69 7.36 -13.62
CA VAL A 293 20.73 7.57 -14.72
C VAL A 293 21.26 8.58 -15.73
N PHE A 294 21.84 9.69 -15.26
CA PHE A 294 22.41 10.70 -16.15
C PHE A 294 23.69 10.21 -16.85
N LEU A 295 24.57 9.50 -16.14
CA LEU A 295 25.79 8.93 -16.73
C LEU A 295 25.46 7.93 -17.82
N ASP A 296 24.53 7.01 -17.56
CA ASP A 296 24.09 6.01 -18.54
C ASP A 296 23.46 6.69 -19.77
N GLY A 297 22.65 7.73 -19.55
CA GLY A 297 22.08 8.53 -20.64
C GLY A 297 23.11 9.30 -21.47
N ILE A 298 24.18 9.82 -20.86
CA ILE A 298 25.25 10.56 -21.58
C ILE A 298 26.13 9.62 -22.39
N TYR A 299 26.53 8.49 -21.80
CA TYR A 299 27.47 7.55 -22.42
C TYR A 299 26.79 6.46 -23.26
N GLY A 300 25.46 6.39 -23.24
CA GLY A 300 24.69 5.37 -23.94
C GLY A 300 24.88 3.97 -23.35
N PHE A 301 25.18 3.86 -22.06
CA PHE A 301 25.23 2.57 -21.39
C PHE A 301 23.81 2.06 -21.15
N GLU A 302 23.56 0.81 -21.52
CA GLU A 302 22.27 0.15 -21.32
C GLU A 302 22.44 -1.09 -20.43
N GLY A 303 21.42 -1.41 -19.64
CA GLY A 303 21.36 -2.66 -18.86
C GLY A 303 21.86 -2.58 -17.41
N ASN A 304 22.34 -1.42 -16.96
CA ASN A 304 22.65 -1.23 -15.54
C ASN A 304 21.34 -1.23 -14.72
N MET A 305 21.27 -2.10 -13.72
CA MET A 305 20.16 -2.08 -12.75
C MET A 305 20.42 -1.02 -11.69
N ILE A 306 19.97 0.20 -11.97
CA ILE A 306 20.13 1.35 -11.07
C ILE A 306 19.15 1.29 -9.90
N PHE A 307 17.94 0.79 -10.15
CA PHE A 307 16.91 0.61 -9.14
C PHE A 307 16.60 -0.87 -8.95
N ASN A 308 16.77 -1.35 -7.73
CA ASN A 308 16.38 -2.70 -7.34
C ASN A 308 15.30 -2.55 -6.25
N PHE A 309 14.07 -2.94 -6.58
CA PHE A 309 12.90 -2.84 -5.70
C PHE A 309 12.42 -4.22 -5.26
#